data_AF-A0A2J7TJK1-F1
#
_entry.id   AF-A0A2J7TJK1-F1
#
_cell.length_a   1.000
_cell.length_b   1.000
_cell.length_c   1.000
_cell.angle_alpha   90.00
_cell.angle_beta   90.00
_cell.angle_gamma   90.00
#
_symmetry.space_group_name_H-M   'P 1'
#
loop_
_entity.id
_entity.type
_entity.pdbx_description
1 polymer ?
#
loop_
_entity_poly.entity_id
_entity_poly.type
_entity_poly.pdbx_seq_one_letter_code
_entity_poly.pdbx_strand_id
1 'polypeptide(L)'
;MSEKVISLRGDIIPPPSEPNPTVVEELERLLEAARSGEIRGFAGAYVHRDKVVSYSYAGSVGSYAMLGGVDCLKERLIRIAMDRD
;
A
#
# COMPACT_ATOMS: atom_id res chain seq x y z
N MET A 1 -31.33 -27.85 -1.37
CA MET A 1 -30.48 -26.80 -0.78
C MET A 1 -30.33 -25.71 -1.84
N SER A 2 -30.89 -24.53 -1.60
CA SER A 2 -30.98 -23.46 -2.61
C SER A 2 -29.61 -22.80 -2.79
N GLU A 3 -29.12 -22.74 -4.02
CA GLU A 3 -27.91 -21.99 -4.38
C GLU A 3 -28.12 -20.51 -4.05
N LYS A 4 -27.16 -19.92 -3.32
CA LYS A 4 -27.19 -18.50 -2.94
C LYS A 4 -26.72 -17.68 -4.14
N VAL A 5 -27.66 -17.16 -4.91
CA VAL A 5 -27.37 -16.26 -6.04
C VAL A 5 -26.78 -14.95 -5.50
N ILE A 6 -25.52 -14.67 -5.82
CA ILE A 6 -24.77 -13.51 -5.27
C ILE A 6 -24.84 -12.24 -6.13
N SER A 7 -25.39 -12.29 -7.34
CA SER A 7 -25.75 -11.12 -8.15
C SER A 7 -26.65 -11.53 -9.32
N LEU A 8 -27.66 -10.71 -9.63
CA LEU A 8 -28.58 -10.93 -10.77
C LEU A 8 -28.40 -9.89 -11.89
N ARG A 9 -27.77 -8.73 -11.63
CA ARG A 9 -27.51 -7.63 -12.61
C ARG A 9 -26.35 -6.68 -12.26
N GLY A 10 -25.60 -6.89 -11.18
CA GLY A 10 -24.79 -5.83 -10.53
C GLY A 10 -23.31 -6.19 -10.33
N ASP A 11 -22.52 -5.12 -10.22
CA ASP A 11 -21.06 -5.08 -10.11
C ASP A 11 -20.45 -6.20 -9.26
N ILE A 12 -19.29 -6.66 -9.72
CA ILE A 12 -18.46 -7.66 -9.06
C ILE A 12 -18.19 -7.20 -7.63
N ILE A 13 -18.90 -7.77 -6.65
CA ILE A 13 -18.57 -7.60 -5.24
C ILE A 13 -17.30 -8.43 -5.02
N PRO A 14 -16.13 -7.82 -4.77
CA PRO A 14 -14.93 -8.58 -4.51
C PRO A 14 -15.19 -9.41 -3.23
N PRO A 15 -15.02 -10.74 -3.25
CA PRO A 15 -15.32 -11.59 -2.08
C PRO A 15 -14.52 -11.09 -0.89
N PRO A 16 -14.97 -11.06 0.38
CA PRO A 16 -14.17 -10.50 1.48
C PRO A 16 -12.73 -11.02 1.46
N SER A 17 -11.72 -10.13 1.36
CA SER A 17 -10.31 -10.53 1.41
C SER A 17 -9.82 -10.39 2.83
N GLU A 18 -9.15 -11.43 3.32
CA GLU A 18 -8.41 -11.34 4.57
C GLU A 18 -7.29 -10.29 4.43
N PRO A 19 -7.08 -9.45 5.46
CA PRO A 19 -5.97 -8.51 5.47
C PRO A 19 -4.63 -9.23 5.31
N ASN A 20 -3.69 -8.63 4.59
CA ASN A 20 -2.33 -9.16 4.53
C ASN A 20 -1.60 -8.83 5.85
N PRO A 21 -1.26 -9.83 6.70
CA PRO A 21 -0.70 -9.59 8.02
C PRO A 21 0.62 -8.81 7.96
N THR A 22 1.47 -9.07 6.96
CA THR A 22 2.74 -8.36 6.79
C THR A 22 2.55 -6.87 6.51
N VAL A 23 1.52 -6.53 5.72
CA VAL A 23 1.20 -5.12 5.44
C VAL A 23 0.62 -4.45 6.68
N VAL A 24 -0.25 -5.15 7.42
CA VAL A 24 -0.84 -4.63 8.66
C VAL A 24 0.23 -4.34 9.71
N GLU A 25 1.12 -5.30 9.98
CA GLU A 25 2.20 -5.14 10.97
C GLU A 25 3.11 -3.94 10.64
N GLU A 26 3.48 -3.77 9.37
CA GLU A 26 4.33 -2.65 8.96
C GLU A 26 3.59 -1.30 9.07
N LEU A 27 2.30 -1.26 8.74
CA LEU A 27 1.49 -0.05 8.91
C LEU A 27 1.33 0.32 10.39
N GLU A 28 1.17 -0.66 11.28
CA GLU A 28 1.10 -0.44 12.72
C GLU A 28 2.42 0.13 13.27
N ARG A 29 3.56 -0.43 12.84
CA ARG A 29 4.89 0.08 13.18
C ARG A 29 5.08 1.53 12.75
N LEU A 30 4.68 1.86 11.51
CA LEU A 30 4.77 3.23 10.99
C LEU A 30 3.82 4.18 11.73
N LEU A 31 2.63 3.71 12.10
CA LEU A 31 1.67 4.49 12.87
C LEU A 31 2.19 4.80 14.27
N GLU A 32 2.83 3.84 14.94
CA GLU A 32 3.46 4.04 16.24
C GLU A 32 4.58 5.08 16.16
N ALA A 33 5.45 4.99 15.15
CA ALA A 33 6.50 5.96 14.91
C ALA A 33 5.97 7.37 14.54
N ALA A 34 4.82 7.46 13.86
CA ALA A 34 4.16 8.74 13.63
C ALA A 34 3.56 9.31 14.93
N ARG A 35 2.95 8.47 15.78
CA ARG A 35 2.39 8.85 17.08
C ARG A 35 3.45 9.30 18.07
N SER A 36 4.62 8.69 18.07
CA SER A 36 5.77 9.11 18.89
C SER A 36 6.38 10.44 18.41
N GLY A 37 6.05 10.87 17.19
CA GLY A 37 6.61 12.07 16.56
C GLY A 37 7.99 11.84 15.92
N GLU A 38 8.42 10.59 15.79
CA GLU A 38 9.62 10.22 15.03
C GLU A 38 9.39 10.46 13.53
N ILE A 39 8.28 9.96 12.99
CA ILE A 39 7.88 10.23 11.61
C ILE A 39 7.12 11.55 11.55
N ARG A 40 7.73 12.54 10.87
CA ARG A 40 7.15 13.88 10.65
C ARG A 40 6.51 14.05 9.27
N GLY A 41 6.78 13.14 8.34
CA GLY A 41 6.18 13.11 7.02
C GLY A 41 6.36 11.75 6.36
N PHE A 42 5.44 11.39 5.47
CA PHE A 42 5.48 10.14 4.72
C PHE A 42 5.08 10.39 3.26
N ALA A 43 5.68 9.63 2.34
CA ALA A 43 5.23 9.52 0.95
C ALA A 43 5.28 8.05 0.55
N GLY A 44 4.23 7.53 -0.06
CA GLY A 44 4.12 6.11 -0.37
C GLY A 44 3.21 5.80 -1.54
N ALA A 45 3.37 4.60 -2.09
CA ALA A 45 2.49 4.00 -3.08
C ALA A 45 1.89 2.71 -2.51
N TYR A 46 0.65 2.42 -2.88
CA TYR A 46 -0.16 1.35 -2.33
C TYR A 46 -0.78 0.55 -3.48
N VAL A 47 -0.66 -0.78 -3.40
CA VAL A 47 -1.35 -1.69 -4.31
C VAL A 47 -2.65 -2.11 -3.62
N HIS A 48 -3.76 -1.68 -4.18
CA HIS A 48 -5.08 -2.10 -3.75
C HIS A 48 -5.37 -3.50 -4.26
N ARG A 49 -6.38 -4.11 -3.66
CA ARG A 49 -6.77 -5.49 -3.95
C ARG A 49 -7.16 -5.72 -5.41
N ASP A 50 -7.82 -4.75 -6.02
CA ASP A 50 -8.19 -4.73 -7.44
C ASP A 50 -6.99 -4.46 -8.37
N LYS A 51 -5.77 -4.45 -7.81
CA LYS A 51 -4.51 -4.12 -8.47
C LYS A 51 -4.41 -2.66 -8.91
N VAL A 52 -5.33 -1.81 -8.49
CA VAL A 52 -5.19 -0.36 -8.66
C VAL A 52 -4.06 0.11 -7.77
N VAL A 53 -3.21 0.98 -8.32
CA VAL A 53 -2.13 1.61 -7.56
C VAL A 53 -2.55 3.03 -7.22
N SER A 54 -2.48 3.40 -5.95
CA SER A 54 -2.62 4.79 -5.52
C SER A 54 -1.35 5.26 -4.84
N TYR A 55 -1.19 6.57 -4.71
CA TYR A 55 -0.12 7.18 -3.95
C TYR A 55 -0.70 8.22 -3.01
N SER A 56 -0.01 8.45 -1.90
CA SER A 56 -0.36 9.54 -0.98
C SER A 56 0.88 10.03 -0.26
N TYR A 57 0.76 11.24 0.28
CA TYR A 57 1.79 11.85 1.09
C TYR A 57 1.13 12.68 2.20
N ALA A 58 1.80 12.82 3.34
CA ALA A 58 1.36 13.71 4.42
C ALA A 58 2.55 14.23 5.23
N GLY A 59 2.33 15.35 5.93
CA GLY A 59 3.32 15.96 6.80
C GLY A 59 4.40 16.74 6.05
N SER A 60 5.59 16.83 6.64
CA SER A 60 6.71 17.62 6.11
C SER A 60 7.43 16.93 4.94
N VAL A 61 6.75 16.79 3.82
CA VAL A 61 7.25 16.17 2.59
C VAL A 61 7.59 17.23 1.54
N GLY A 62 8.83 17.72 1.56
CA GLY A 62 9.28 18.73 0.58
C GLY A 62 10.80 18.86 0.45
N SER A 63 11.56 17.99 1.09
CA SER A 63 13.03 18.01 1.02
C SER A 63 13.54 17.15 -0.14
N TYR A 64 14.71 17.53 -0.70
CA TYR A 64 15.41 16.70 -1.68
C TYR A 64 15.76 15.30 -1.14
N ALA A 65 15.94 15.17 0.18
CA ALA A 65 16.15 13.88 0.82
C ALA A 65 14.97 12.92 0.63
N MET A 66 13.72 13.42 0.66
CA MET A 66 12.53 12.58 0.38
C MET A 66 12.51 12.11 -1.06
N LEU A 67 12.81 12.99 -2.02
CA LEU A 67 12.87 12.63 -3.44
C LEU A 67 13.95 11.56 -3.69
N GLY A 68 15.15 11.74 -3.13
CA GLY A 68 16.22 10.75 -3.21
C GLY A 68 15.85 9.41 -2.56
N GLY A 69 15.15 9.43 -1.42
CA GLY A 69 14.66 8.22 -0.76
C GLY A 69 13.66 7.44 -1.62
N VAL A 70 12.73 8.14 -2.28
CA VAL A 70 11.75 7.52 -3.19
C VAL A 70 12.44 6.97 -4.44
N ASP A 71 13.45 7.66 -4.97
CA ASP A 71 14.19 7.18 -6.14
C ASP A 71 14.95 5.88 -5.82
N CYS A 72 15.60 5.80 -4.65
CA CYS A 72 16.21 4.56 -4.16
C CYS A 72 15.19 3.42 -3.98
N LEU A 73 13.99 3.73 -3.47
CA LEU A 73 12.91 2.75 -3.34
C LEU A 73 12.48 2.23 -4.72
N LYS A 74 12.29 3.13 -5.69
CA LYS A 74 11.93 2.78 -7.07
C LYS A 74 12.97 1.84 -7.68
N GLU A 75 14.27 2.15 -7.57
CA GLU A 75 15.35 1.27 -8.07
C GLU A 75 15.31 -0.12 -7.42
N ARG A 76 15.03 -0.21 -6.11
CA ARG A 76 14.87 -1.50 -5.43
C ARG A 76 13.68 -2.29 -5.94
N LEU A 77 12.54 -1.63 -6.18
CA LEU A 77 11.35 -2.27 -6.73
C LEU A 77 11.58 -2.77 -8.16
N ILE A 78 12.30 -2.02 -8.99
CA ILE A 78 12.67 -2.44 -10.35
C ILE A 78 13.49 -3.73 -10.29
N ARG A 79 14.49 -3.82 -9.40
CA ARG A 79 15.29 -5.05 -9.23
C ARG A 79 14.43 -6.24 -8.85
N ILE A 80 13.51 -6.08 -7.87
CA ILE A 80 12.59 -7.16 -7.47
C ILE A 80 11.68 -7.59 -8.64
N ALA A 81 11.28 -6.65 -9.49
CA ALA A 81 10.46 -6.95 -10.66
C ALA A 81 11.25 -7.69 -11.75
N MET A 82 12.52 -7.32 -11.96
CA MET A 82 13.40 -7.93 -12.96
C MET A 82 13.97 -9.29 -12.53
N ASP A 83 14.19 -9.50 -11.22
CA ASP A 83 14.65 -10.77 -10.66
C ASP A 83 13.55 -11.86 -10.66
N ARG A 84 12.35 -11.54 -11.13
CA ARG A 84 11.19 -12.46 -11.21
C ARG A 84 10.99 -13.10 -12.60
N ASP A 85 11.90 -12.83 -13.54
CA ASP A 85 12.04 -13.56 -14.81
C ASP A 85 13.06 -14.71 -14.67
#